data_AF-A0ABD2NGI1-F1
#
_entry.id   AF-A0ABD2NGI1-F1
#
_cell.length_a   1.000
_cell.length_b   1.000
_cell.length_c   1.000
_cell.angle_alpha   90.00
_cell.angle_beta   90.00
_cell.angle_gamma   90.00
#
_symmetry.space_group_name_H-M   'P 1'
#
loop_
_entity.id
_entity.type
_entity.pdbx_description
1 polymer ?
#
loop_
_entity_poly.entity_id
_entity_poly.type
_entity_poly.pdbx_seq_one_letter_code
_entity_poly.pdbx_strand_id
1 'polypeptide(L)'
;MSKYTSFANHITNRYVNDLKLIQENINTTFKAINTIDDYISTQQLYQYNIHLSNKLLSVLRNIQRTISLAFNGIVNIEIISTAELKDIVNHLKLIYRKEELLELDALHLIKMIEFSKFRVISLDNIITCILFIPILYTHPFEYQKIYPIPSIHDELLLPPAKYRLSGIKQEKWTNEVCPKIENQILCLQEPFINKCSLQDTTSCDHISVI
;
A
#
# COMPACT_ATOMS: atom_id res chain seq x y z
N MET A 1 -72.69 62.72 -28.58
CA MET A 1 -71.93 61.47 -28.75
C MET A 1 -70.44 61.79 -28.59
N SER A 2 -69.88 61.89 -27.36
CA SER A 2 -68.42 62.16 -27.23
C SER A 2 -67.75 61.99 -25.85
N LYS A 3 -68.48 61.97 -24.72
CA LYS A 3 -67.83 61.80 -23.38
C LYS A 3 -67.50 60.35 -23.02
N TYR A 4 -68.40 59.41 -23.37
CA TYR A 4 -68.19 57.98 -23.07
C TYR A 4 -67.10 57.32 -23.94
N THR A 5 -66.90 57.79 -25.17
CA THR A 5 -65.83 57.31 -26.06
C THR A 5 -64.43 57.75 -25.60
N SER A 6 -64.30 58.93 -24.97
CA SER A 6 -63.03 59.42 -24.40
C SER A 6 -62.63 58.66 -23.14
N PHE A 7 -63.60 58.36 -22.26
CA PHE A 7 -63.36 57.55 -21.06
C PHE A 7 -62.99 56.10 -21.41
N ALA A 8 -63.73 55.48 -22.34
CA ALA A 8 -63.43 54.14 -22.82
C ALA A 8 -62.01 54.05 -23.43
N ASN A 9 -61.65 54.98 -24.32
CA ASN A 9 -60.29 55.02 -24.90
C ASN A 9 -59.19 55.22 -23.86
N HIS A 10 -59.42 56.05 -22.84
CA HIS A 10 -58.44 56.25 -21.77
C HIS A 10 -58.23 54.97 -20.95
N ILE A 11 -59.30 54.22 -20.67
CA ILE A 11 -59.21 52.92 -20.00
C ILE A 11 -58.49 51.90 -20.88
N THR A 12 -58.84 51.82 -22.17
CA THR A 12 -58.18 50.90 -23.10
C THR A 12 -56.69 51.19 -23.24
N ASN A 13 -56.30 52.45 -23.37
CA ASN A 13 -54.88 52.84 -23.44
C ASN A 13 -54.11 52.51 -22.15
N ARG A 14 -54.74 52.68 -20.99
CA ARG A 14 -54.14 52.26 -19.72
C ARG A 14 -53.91 50.75 -19.69
N TYR A 15 -54.91 49.95 -20.04
CA TYR A 15 -54.76 48.49 -20.09
C TYR A 15 -53.70 48.04 -21.11
N VAL A 16 -53.62 48.69 -22.29
CA VAL A 16 -52.57 48.40 -23.27
C VAL A 16 -51.18 48.71 -22.71
N ASN A 17 -51.03 49.81 -21.99
CA ASN A 17 -49.75 50.16 -21.36
C ASN A 17 -49.40 49.22 -20.21
N ASP A 18 -50.38 48.85 -19.39
CA ASP A 18 -50.20 47.87 -18.30
C ASP A 18 -49.79 46.51 -18.87
N LEU A 19 -50.40 46.06 -19.97
CA LEU A 19 -50.01 44.83 -20.68
C LEU A 19 -48.60 44.90 -21.27
N LYS A 20 -48.18 46.05 -21.80
CA LYS A 20 -46.80 46.26 -22.26
C LYS A 20 -45.80 46.18 -21.11
N LEU A 21 -46.10 46.83 -19.99
CA LEU A 21 -45.29 46.80 -18.78
C LEU A 21 -45.16 45.37 -18.23
N ILE A 22 -46.25 44.61 -18.22
CA ILE A 22 -46.24 43.19 -17.84
C ILE A 22 -45.34 42.39 -18.79
N GLN A 23 -45.47 42.59 -20.11
CA GLN A 23 -44.66 41.88 -21.10
C GLN A 23 -43.17 42.22 -20.98
N GLU A 24 -42.82 43.48 -20.75
CA GLU A 24 -41.44 43.91 -20.51
C GLU A 24 -40.86 43.29 -19.24
N ASN A 25 -41.64 43.26 -18.15
CA ASN A 25 -41.25 42.62 -16.89
C ASN A 25 -41.10 41.10 -17.02
N ILE A 26 -41.93 40.44 -17.83
CA ILE A 26 -41.78 39.02 -18.14
C ILE A 26 -40.45 38.79 -18.90
N ASN A 27 -40.18 39.60 -19.91
CA ASN A 27 -38.96 39.48 -20.71
C ASN A 27 -37.68 39.72 -19.89
N THR A 28 -37.68 40.70 -18.98
CA THR A 28 -36.53 40.94 -18.08
C THR A 28 -36.35 39.81 -17.07
N THR A 29 -37.45 39.26 -16.54
CA THR A 29 -37.41 38.10 -15.63
C THR A 29 -36.85 36.87 -16.33
N PHE A 30 -37.27 36.59 -17.58
CA PHE A 30 -36.71 35.50 -18.37
C PHE A 30 -35.21 35.66 -18.63
N LYS A 31 -34.76 36.88 -18.96
CA LYS A 31 -33.32 37.16 -19.10
C LYS A 31 -32.57 36.88 -17.80
N ALA A 32 -33.10 37.33 -16.66
CA ALA A 32 -32.47 37.08 -15.36
C ALA A 32 -32.37 35.58 -15.04
N ILE A 33 -33.42 34.80 -15.33
CA ILE A 33 -33.41 33.34 -15.16
C ILE A 33 -32.31 32.69 -16.00
N ASN A 34 -32.20 33.04 -17.27
CA ASN A 34 -31.15 32.48 -18.14
C ASN A 34 -29.75 32.80 -17.62
N THR A 35 -29.52 34.03 -17.15
CA THR A 35 -28.22 34.40 -16.56
C THR A 35 -27.90 33.61 -15.29
N ILE A 36 -28.91 33.34 -14.46
CA ILE A 36 -28.74 32.52 -13.25
C ILE A 36 -28.45 31.07 -13.63
N ASP A 37 -29.12 30.52 -14.64
CA ASP A 37 -28.91 29.15 -15.12
C ASP A 37 -27.50 28.96 -15.70
N ASP A 38 -27.02 29.92 -16.51
CA ASP A 38 -25.64 29.95 -17.01
C ASP A 38 -24.62 30.02 -15.86
N TYR A 39 -24.91 30.82 -14.84
CA TYR A 39 -24.04 30.93 -13.65
C TYR A 39 -23.98 29.61 -12.86
N ILE A 40 -25.11 28.94 -12.66
CA ILE A 40 -25.18 27.64 -11.99
C ILE A 40 -24.39 26.59 -12.78
N SER A 41 -24.59 26.54 -14.09
CA SER A 41 -23.88 25.60 -14.98
C SER A 41 -22.37 25.82 -14.93
N THR A 42 -21.95 27.08 -14.93
CA THR A 42 -20.54 27.45 -14.81
C THR A 42 -19.96 27.04 -13.45
N GLN A 43 -20.68 27.27 -12.35
CA GLN A 43 -20.29 26.84 -11.00
C GLN A 43 -20.11 25.32 -10.90
N GLN A 44 -21.02 24.54 -11.50
CA GLN A 44 -20.91 23.07 -11.53
C GLN A 44 -19.65 22.60 -12.26
N LEU A 45 -19.32 23.23 -13.41
CA LEU A 45 -18.08 22.95 -14.14
C LEU A 45 -16.84 23.24 -13.28
N TYR A 46 -16.80 24.38 -12.59
CA TYR A 46 -15.70 24.70 -11.67
C TYR A 46 -15.56 23.67 -10.55
N GLN A 47 -16.66 23.27 -9.91
CA GLN A 47 -16.61 22.25 -8.86
C GLN A 47 -16.11 20.91 -9.38
N TYR A 48 -16.57 20.50 -10.57
CA TYR A 48 -16.09 19.28 -11.22
C TYR A 48 -14.58 19.32 -11.51
N ASN A 49 -14.08 20.45 -12.02
CA ASN A 49 -12.65 20.64 -12.28
C ASN A 49 -11.80 20.63 -10.99
N ILE A 50 -12.30 21.23 -9.91
CA ILE A 50 -11.66 21.16 -8.58
C ILE A 50 -11.59 19.70 -8.11
N HIS A 51 -12.69 18.95 -8.24
CA HIS A 51 -12.72 17.53 -7.88
C HIS A 51 -11.72 16.69 -8.67
N LEU A 52 -11.64 16.88 -9.99
CA LEU A 52 -10.65 16.22 -10.84
C LEU A 52 -9.22 16.58 -10.45
N SER A 53 -8.96 17.87 -10.17
CA SER A 53 -7.64 18.34 -9.74
C SER A 53 -7.22 17.71 -8.41
N ASN A 54 -8.15 17.58 -7.47
CA ASN A 54 -7.91 16.91 -6.18
C ASN A 54 -7.63 15.41 -6.37
N LYS A 55 -8.36 14.73 -7.27
CA LYS A 55 -8.08 13.34 -7.63
C LYS A 55 -6.67 13.19 -8.21
N LEU A 56 -6.30 14.05 -9.16
CA LEU A 56 -4.96 14.03 -9.75
C LEU A 56 -3.88 14.25 -8.69
N LEU A 57 -4.09 15.24 -7.80
CA LEU A 57 -3.16 15.51 -6.69
C LEU A 57 -3.00 14.29 -5.77
N SER A 58 -4.09 13.57 -5.48
CA SER A 58 -4.05 12.34 -4.69
C SER A 58 -3.21 11.25 -5.38
N VAL A 59 -3.42 11.05 -6.68
CA VAL A 59 -2.63 10.09 -7.49
C VAL A 59 -1.15 10.48 -7.49
N LEU A 60 -0.82 11.76 -7.70
CA LEU A 60 0.57 12.24 -7.70
C LEU A 60 1.24 12.05 -6.34
N ARG A 61 0.52 12.29 -5.23
CA ARG A 61 1.04 12.03 -3.87
C ARG A 61 1.30 10.54 -3.64
N ASN A 62 0.44 9.66 -4.13
CA ASN A 62 0.65 8.22 -4.03
C ASN A 62 1.88 7.77 -4.83
N ILE A 63 2.08 8.30 -6.04
CA ILE A 63 3.29 8.04 -6.84
C ILE A 63 4.53 8.54 -6.10
N GLN A 64 4.51 9.77 -5.59
CA GLN A 64 5.63 10.33 -4.84
C GLN A 64 5.98 9.47 -3.62
N ARG A 65 4.97 9.08 -2.82
CA ARG A 65 5.19 8.23 -1.64
C ARG A 65 5.77 6.86 -2.03
N THR A 66 5.28 6.28 -3.12
CA THR A 66 5.79 5.01 -3.66
C THR A 66 7.27 5.10 -3.98
N ILE A 67 7.68 6.15 -4.68
CA ILE A 67 9.08 6.39 -5.05
C ILE A 67 9.93 6.56 -3.77
N SER A 68 9.46 7.37 -2.81
CA SER A 68 10.17 7.58 -1.54
C SER A 68 10.35 6.30 -0.72
N LEU A 69 9.33 5.44 -0.66
CA LEU A 69 9.41 4.16 0.03
C LEU A 69 10.34 3.18 -0.71
N ALA A 70 10.32 3.18 -2.04
CA ALA A 70 11.19 2.36 -2.87
C ALA A 70 12.68 2.63 -2.64
N PHE A 71 13.07 3.89 -2.40
CA PHE A 71 14.47 4.22 -2.08
C PHE A 71 14.98 3.54 -0.80
N ASN A 72 14.07 3.22 0.13
CA ASN A 72 14.37 2.48 1.34
C ASN A 72 14.11 0.97 1.20
N GLY A 73 13.77 0.50 0.00
CA GLY A 73 13.38 -0.88 -0.26
C GLY A 73 12.01 -1.27 0.29
N ILE A 74 11.20 -0.31 0.74
CA ILE A 74 9.91 -0.55 1.40
C ILE A 74 8.79 -0.61 0.36
N VAL A 75 7.91 -1.61 0.46
CA VAL A 75 6.73 -1.73 -0.39
C VAL A 75 5.64 -0.79 0.11
N ASN A 76 5.09 0.05 -0.79
CA ASN A 76 3.86 0.78 -0.50
C ASN A 76 2.66 -0.13 -0.76
N ILE A 77 2.11 -0.70 0.31
CA ILE A 77 1.03 -1.71 0.24
C ILE A 77 -0.25 -1.14 -0.40
N GLU A 78 -0.48 0.18 -0.30
CA GLU A 78 -1.67 0.82 -0.87
C GLU A 78 -1.72 0.80 -2.41
N ILE A 79 -0.61 0.48 -3.09
CA ILE A 79 -0.60 0.39 -4.56
C ILE A 79 -1.04 -0.99 -5.05
N ILE A 80 -0.94 -2.02 -4.21
CA ILE A 80 -1.22 -3.39 -4.64
C ILE A 80 -2.59 -3.80 -4.13
N SER A 81 -3.53 -4.02 -5.04
CA SER A 81 -4.87 -4.46 -4.71
C SER A 81 -4.89 -5.91 -4.23
N THR A 82 -5.89 -6.27 -3.43
CA THR A 82 -6.07 -7.65 -2.96
C THR A 82 -6.29 -8.66 -4.09
N ALA A 83 -6.82 -8.21 -5.24
CA ALA A 83 -6.96 -9.03 -6.43
C ALA A 83 -5.58 -9.34 -7.05
N GLU A 84 -4.75 -8.32 -7.25
CA GLU A 84 -3.38 -8.49 -7.75
C GLU A 84 -2.54 -9.36 -6.81
N LEU A 85 -2.70 -9.23 -5.49
CA LEU A 85 -2.04 -10.11 -4.52
C LEU A 85 -2.45 -11.58 -4.70
N LYS A 86 -3.74 -11.87 -4.96
CA LYS A 86 -4.19 -13.23 -5.23
C LYS A 86 -3.61 -13.77 -6.53
N ASP A 87 -3.53 -12.95 -7.57
CA ASP A 87 -2.96 -13.35 -8.85
C ASP A 87 -1.47 -13.67 -8.71
N ILE A 88 -0.74 -12.85 -7.94
CA ILE A 88 0.65 -13.14 -7.57
C ILE A 88 0.77 -14.48 -6.83
N VAL A 89 -0.06 -14.72 -5.79
CA VAL A 89 -0.07 -16.00 -5.05
C VAL A 89 -0.31 -17.17 -5.99
N ASN A 90 -1.32 -17.06 -6.85
CA ASN A 90 -1.68 -18.12 -7.80
C ASN A 90 -0.55 -18.39 -8.78
N HIS A 91 0.11 -17.34 -9.28
CA HIS A 91 1.26 -17.47 -10.16
C HIS A 91 2.44 -18.16 -9.47
N LEU A 92 2.78 -17.77 -8.24
CA LEU A 92 3.84 -18.43 -7.47
C LEU A 92 3.53 -19.92 -7.25
N LYS A 93 2.27 -20.28 -6.93
CA LYS A 93 1.82 -21.67 -6.77
C LYS A 93 1.92 -22.52 -8.04
N LEU A 94 1.95 -21.89 -9.23
CA LEU A 94 2.16 -22.60 -10.49
C LEU A 94 3.65 -22.91 -10.74
N ILE A 95 4.55 -22.04 -10.25
CA ILE A 95 5.99 -22.14 -10.50
C ILE A 95 6.67 -23.03 -9.46
N TYR A 96 6.34 -22.85 -8.18
CA TYR A 96 7.00 -23.52 -7.07
C TYR A 96 6.17 -24.68 -6.51
N ARG A 97 6.86 -25.71 -6.00
CA ARG A 97 6.20 -26.86 -5.40
C ARG A 97 5.59 -26.49 -4.04
N LYS A 98 4.54 -27.21 -3.63
CA LYS A 98 3.87 -27.00 -2.32
C LYS A 98 4.80 -27.08 -1.11
N GLU A 99 5.92 -27.78 -1.22
CA GLU A 99 6.91 -27.94 -0.16
C GLU A 99 7.84 -26.71 -0.03
N GLU A 100 7.98 -25.95 -1.13
CA GLU A 100 8.86 -24.78 -1.27
C GLU A 100 8.13 -23.46 -0.98
N LEU A 101 6.81 -23.49 -1.06
CA LEU A 101 5.94 -22.40 -0.64
C LEU A 101 5.35 -22.76 0.72
N LEU A 102 5.43 -21.84 1.68
CA LEU A 102 4.49 -21.84 2.81
C LEU A 102 3.07 -22.10 2.29
N GLU A 103 2.15 -22.61 3.12
CA GLU A 103 0.72 -22.59 2.77
C GLU A 103 0.24 -21.14 2.65
N LEU A 104 0.45 -20.56 1.47
CA LEU A 104 0.22 -19.16 1.21
C LEU A 104 -1.26 -18.93 0.96
N ASP A 105 -1.94 -18.40 1.97
CA ASP A 105 -3.17 -17.65 1.77
C ASP A 105 -2.86 -16.15 1.57
N ALA A 106 -3.89 -15.37 1.24
CA ALA A 106 -3.73 -13.93 1.01
C ALA A 106 -3.26 -13.16 2.26
N LEU A 107 -3.55 -13.68 3.46
CA LEU A 107 -3.18 -13.07 4.74
C LEU A 107 -1.68 -13.24 5.02
N HIS A 108 -1.14 -14.42 4.70
CA HIS A 108 0.28 -14.72 4.76
C HIS A 108 1.06 -13.94 3.71
N LEU A 109 0.48 -13.71 2.51
CA LEU A 109 1.15 -12.89 1.50
C LEU A 109 1.31 -11.44 1.96
N ILE A 110 0.34 -10.86 2.67
CA ILE A 110 0.49 -9.52 3.27
C ILE A 110 1.69 -9.48 4.22
N LYS A 111 1.84 -10.49 5.07
CA LYS A 111 3.01 -10.61 5.96
C LYS A 111 4.31 -10.79 5.18
N MET A 112 4.30 -11.54 4.07
CA MET A 112 5.47 -11.67 3.20
C MET A 112 5.83 -10.39 2.44
N ILE A 113 4.86 -9.54 2.15
CA ILE A 113 5.09 -8.22 1.55
C ILE A 113 5.88 -7.33 2.51
N GLU A 114 5.70 -7.47 3.82
CA GLU A 114 6.51 -6.75 4.82
C GLU A 114 8.01 -7.06 4.68
N PHE A 115 8.34 -8.28 4.25
CA PHE A 115 9.70 -8.73 3.99
C PHE A 115 10.14 -8.57 2.53
N SER A 116 9.21 -8.15 1.67
CA SER A 116 9.48 -7.95 0.25
C SER A 116 10.24 -6.65 0.04
N LYS A 117 11.11 -6.63 -0.97
CA LYS A 117 11.84 -5.41 -1.34
C LYS A 117 11.17 -4.77 -2.54
N PHE A 118 11.04 -3.46 -2.51
CA PHE A 118 10.52 -2.70 -3.64
C PHE A 118 11.61 -1.85 -4.25
N ARG A 119 11.74 -1.86 -5.57
CA ARG A 119 12.63 -0.96 -6.31
C ARG A 119 11.87 -0.26 -7.41
N VAL A 120 12.23 0.99 -7.63
CA VAL A 120 11.74 1.77 -8.76
C VAL A 120 12.93 2.06 -9.65
N ILE A 121 12.79 1.75 -10.93
CA ILE A 121 13.77 2.06 -11.97
C ILE A 121 13.09 2.98 -12.98
N SER A 122 13.74 4.09 -13.32
CA SER A 122 13.29 4.98 -14.38
C SER A 122 14.22 4.81 -15.57
N LEU A 123 13.67 4.39 -16.71
CA LEU A 123 14.38 4.34 -17.99
C LEU A 123 13.54 5.12 -19.00
N ASP A 124 14.16 6.17 -19.56
CA ASP A 124 13.53 7.13 -20.46
C ASP A 124 12.24 7.74 -19.87
N ASN A 125 11.09 7.28 -20.36
CA ASN A 125 9.74 7.74 -19.98
C ASN A 125 8.93 6.66 -19.26
N ILE A 126 9.55 5.53 -18.87
CA ILE A 126 8.88 4.42 -18.21
C ILE A 126 9.42 4.29 -16.79
N ILE A 127 8.51 4.40 -15.82
CA ILE A 127 8.79 4.05 -14.42
C ILE A 127 8.42 2.58 -14.24
N THR A 128 9.43 1.75 -14.00
CA THR A 128 9.27 0.33 -13.73
C THR A 128 9.34 0.09 -12.22
N CYS A 129 8.27 -0.49 -11.68
CA CYS A 129 8.19 -0.92 -10.29
C CYS A 129 8.50 -2.41 -10.21
N ILE A 130 9.53 -2.78 -9.47
CA ILE A 130 9.96 -4.16 -9.28
C ILE A 130 9.70 -4.56 -7.83
N LEU A 131 8.84 -5.55 -7.65
CA LEU A 131 8.55 -6.17 -6.37
C LEU A 131 9.34 -7.48 -6.26
N PHE A 132 10.26 -7.54 -5.28
CA PHE A 132 11.00 -8.74 -4.93
C PHE A 132 10.28 -9.45 -3.79
N ILE A 133 9.63 -10.56 -4.11
CA ILE A 133 8.95 -11.40 -3.12
C ILE A 133 9.91 -12.51 -2.69
N PRO A 134 10.28 -12.60 -1.40
CA PRO A 134 11.14 -13.66 -0.91
C PRO A 134 10.39 -15.00 -0.99
N ILE A 135 11.07 -16.06 -1.43
CA ILE A 135 10.52 -17.42 -1.38
C ILE A 135 11.08 -18.07 -0.14
N LEU A 136 10.19 -18.47 0.77
CA LEU A 136 10.55 -19.00 2.07
C LEU A 136 10.57 -20.52 2.00
N TYR A 137 11.77 -21.09 2.00
CA TYR A 137 11.93 -22.53 2.11
C TYR A 137 11.53 -23.00 3.50
N THR A 138 10.58 -23.93 3.56
CA THR A 138 10.19 -24.53 4.83
C THR A 138 11.15 -25.67 5.17
N HIS A 139 11.92 -25.48 6.24
CA HIS A 139 12.68 -26.57 6.84
C HIS A 139 12.32 -26.65 8.32
N PRO A 140 11.95 -27.85 8.82
CA PRO A 140 11.66 -28.02 10.23
C PRO A 140 12.97 -27.91 11.02
N PHE A 141 13.15 -26.75 11.63
CA PHE A 141 14.23 -26.47 12.58
C PHE A 141 13.64 -26.00 13.89
N GLU A 142 14.19 -26.48 14.99
CA GLU A 142 13.96 -25.88 16.30
C GLU A 142 14.88 -24.68 16.45
N TYR A 143 14.29 -23.48 16.55
CA TYR A 143 15.01 -22.23 16.76
C TYR A 143 15.16 -21.96 18.25
N GLN A 144 16.41 -21.91 18.73
CA GLN A 144 16.72 -21.75 20.14
C GLN A 144 17.79 -20.69 20.33
N LYS A 145 17.61 -19.83 21.34
CA LYS A 145 18.64 -18.88 21.77
C LYS A 145 19.64 -19.62 22.65
N ILE A 146 20.92 -19.49 22.34
CA ILE A 146 22.01 -20.13 23.07
C ILE A 146 22.81 -19.08 23.81
N TYR A 147 23.23 -19.41 25.03
CA TYR A 147 24.15 -18.62 25.83
C TYR A 147 25.47 -19.37 25.96
N PRO A 148 26.60 -18.67 26.21
CA PRO A 148 27.85 -19.32 26.57
C PRO A 148 27.65 -20.35 27.68
N ILE A 149 28.21 -21.55 27.50
CA ILE A 149 27.99 -22.68 28.40
C ILE A 149 29.25 -22.88 29.23
N PRO A 150 29.16 -22.86 30.57
CA PRO A 150 30.31 -23.18 31.42
C PRO A 150 30.71 -24.64 31.26
N SER A 151 32.02 -24.87 31.08
CA SER A 151 32.69 -26.15 31.01
C SER A 151 33.18 -26.59 32.40
N ILE A 152 33.51 -27.87 32.53
CA ILE A 152 34.03 -28.48 33.77
C ILE A 152 35.43 -27.92 34.12
N HIS A 153 36.13 -27.31 33.17
CA HIS A 153 37.50 -26.80 33.33
C HIS A 153 37.60 -25.28 33.53
N ASP A 154 36.57 -24.63 34.08
CA ASP A 154 36.50 -23.15 34.23
C ASP A 154 36.64 -22.39 32.89
N GLU A 155 36.29 -23.04 31.79
CA GLU A 155 36.23 -22.48 30.45
C GLU A 155 34.77 -22.20 30.06
N LEU A 156 34.54 -21.18 29.25
CA LEU A 156 33.26 -20.93 28.61
C LEU A 156 33.31 -21.43 27.17
N LEU A 157 32.40 -22.35 26.83
CA LEU A 157 32.12 -22.70 25.44
C LEU A 157 31.39 -21.54 24.80
N LEU A 158 31.98 -21.00 23.73
CA LEU A 158 31.37 -19.93 22.95
C LEU A 158 30.62 -20.52 21.76
N PRO A 159 29.28 -20.37 21.70
CA PRO A 159 28.54 -20.76 20.52
C PRO A 159 28.93 -19.85 19.34
N PRO A 160 28.96 -20.39 18.10
CA PRO A 160 29.30 -19.63 16.90
C PRO A 160 28.37 -18.44 16.62
N ALA A 161 27.14 -18.49 17.15
CA ALA A 161 26.14 -17.44 17.01
C ALA A 161 25.17 -17.43 18.19
N LYS A 162 24.36 -16.36 18.29
CA LYS A 162 23.35 -16.18 19.35
C LYS A 162 22.20 -17.18 19.28
N TYR A 163 21.91 -17.71 18.10
CA TYR A 163 20.80 -18.63 17.87
C TYR A 163 21.27 -19.88 17.13
N ARG A 164 20.70 -21.01 17.54
CA ARG A 164 20.90 -22.33 16.96
C ARG A 164 19.59 -22.78 16.30
N LEU A 165 19.71 -23.38 15.12
CA LEU A 165 18.65 -24.05 14.40
C LEU A 165 18.96 -25.55 14.37
N SER A 166 18.21 -26.32 15.15
CA SER A 166 18.39 -27.77 15.30
C SER A 166 17.42 -28.50 14.38
N GLY A 167 17.92 -29.17 13.35
CA GLY A 167 17.11 -29.94 12.39
C GLY A 167 17.46 -31.41 12.40
N ILE A 168 16.63 -32.24 11.77
CA ILE A 168 16.81 -33.70 11.72
C ILE A 168 18.14 -34.09 11.05
N LYS A 169 18.59 -33.31 10.05
CA LYS A 169 19.77 -33.64 9.23
C LYS A 169 21.02 -32.84 9.58
N GLN A 170 20.88 -31.66 10.17
CA GLN A 170 22.00 -30.74 10.39
C GLN A 170 21.67 -29.67 11.43
N GLU A 171 22.73 -29.13 12.05
CA GLU A 171 22.68 -27.95 12.90
C GLU A 171 23.15 -26.72 12.12
N LYS A 172 22.43 -25.61 12.25
CA LYS A 172 22.81 -24.32 11.67
C LYS A 172 22.79 -23.22 12.73
N TRP A 173 23.47 -22.13 12.44
CA TRP A 173 23.68 -21.01 13.35
C TRP A 173 23.26 -19.70 12.69
N THR A 174 22.70 -18.78 13.48
CA THR A 174 22.38 -17.41 13.02
C THR A 174 22.50 -16.40 14.16
N ASN A 175 22.86 -15.17 13.80
CA ASN A 175 22.81 -14.02 14.70
C ASN A 175 21.54 -13.18 14.48
N GLU A 176 20.75 -13.52 13.47
CA GLU A 176 19.49 -12.84 13.18
C GLU A 176 18.47 -13.12 14.29
N VAL A 177 17.82 -12.06 14.76
CA VAL A 177 16.66 -12.17 15.64
C VAL A 177 15.43 -12.37 14.75
N CYS A 178 15.08 -13.62 14.50
CA CYS A 178 14.00 -13.96 13.58
C CYS A 178 12.61 -13.68 14.20
N PRO A 179 11.72 -12.92 13.55
CA PRO A 179 10.35 -12.72 14.03
C PRO A 179 9.56 -14.03 14.06
N LYS A 180 8.78 -14.22 15.13
CA LYS A 180 7.80 -15.30 15.24
C LYS A 180 6.46 -14.82 14.70
N ILE A 181 5.95 -15.51 13.69
CA ILE A 181 4.63 -15.28 13.11
C ILE A 181 3.80 -16.55 13.34
N GLU A 182 2.79 -16.44 14.20
CA GLU A 182 1.95 -17.58 14.61
C GLU A 182 2.81 -18.74 15.14
N ASN A 183 2.83 -19.88 14.44
CA ASN A 183 3.60 -21.07 14.81
C ASN A 183 4.92 -21.19 14.04
N GLN A 184 5.31 -20.16 13.30
CA GLN A 184 6.48 -20.19 12.42
C GLN A 184 7.47 -19.09 12.79
N ILE A 185 8.74 -19.33 12.48
CA ILE A 185 9.83 -18.39 12.70
C ILE A 185 10.43 -18.09 11.33
N LEU A 186 10.47 -16.81 10.98
CA LEU A 186 10.93 -16.36 9.67
C LEU A 186 12.29 -15.70 9.81
N CYS A 187 13.29 -16.25 9.11
CA CYS A 187 14.63 -15.67 9.03
C CYS A 187 14.87 -15.22 7.58
N LEU A 188 15.46 -14.04 7.41
CA LEU A 188 15.81 -13.48 6.10
C LEU A 188 17.21 -13.85 5.67
N GLN A 189 18.12 -14.04 6.63
CA GLN A 189 19.49 -14.45 6.38
C GLN A 189 19.58 -15.97 6.35
N GLU A 190 20.27 -16.50 5.35
CA GLU A 190 20.53 -17.94 5.30
C GLU A 190 21.40 -18.34 6.51
N PRO A 191 20.93 -19.25 7.38
CA PRO A 191 21.72 -19.71 8.51
C PRO A 191 22.93 -20.52 8.02
N PHE A 192 24.07 -20.35 8.68
CA PHE A 192 25.33 -20.98 8.28
C PHE A 192 25.59 -22.28 9.05
N ILE A 193 26.34 -23.18 8.43
CA ILE A 193 26.79 -24.43 9.07
C ILE A 193 28.13 -24.13 9.75
N ASN A 194 28.29 -24.59 10.99
CA ASN A 194 29.56 -24.55 11.71
C ASN A 194 29.97 -25.98 12.10
N LYS A 195 31.27 -26.20 12.33
CA LYS A 195 31.77 -27.48 12.82
C LYS A 195 31.34 -27.73 14.27
N CYS A 196 31.28 -26.66 15.07
CA CYS A 196 30.80 -26.70 16.44
C CYS A 196 29.35 -27.20 16.51
N SER A 197 29.16 -28.25 17.30
CA SER A 197 27.86 -28.84 17.63
C SER A 197 27.71 -28.88 19.14
N LEU A 198 26.54 -28.52 19.66
CA LEU A 198 26.28 -28.66 21.11
C LEU A 198 26.15 -30.11 21.56
N GLN A 199 26.03 -31.06 20.63
CA GLN A 199 26.09 -32.49 20.93
C GLN A 199 27.53 -33.02 20.96
N ASP A 200 28.44 -32.39 20.21
CA ASP A 200 29.86 -32.72 20.15
C ASP A 200 30.70 -31.42 20.22
N THR A 201 31.05 -31.06 21.44
CA THR A 201 31.71 -29.78 21.77
C THR A 201 33.20 -29.75 21.48
N THR A 202 33.77 -30.85 20.96
CA THR A 202 35.21 -30.99 20.67
C THR A 202 35.71 -30.02 19.61
N SER A 203 34.80 -29.55 18.74
CA SER A 203 35.08 -28.63 17.64
C SER A 203 34.62 -27.20 17.90
N CYS A 204 34.16 -26.91 19.12
CA CYS A 204 33.72 -25.59 19.55
C CYS A 204 34.88 -24.78 20.14
N ASP A 205 34.79 -23.46 20.04
CA ASP A 205 35.77 -22.55 20.65
C ASP A 205 35.51 -22.44 22.16
N HIS A 206 36.59 -22.47 22.95
CA HIS A 206 36.57 -22.32 24.40
C HIS A 206 37.40 -21.11 24.82
N ILE A 207 36.94 -20.35 25.80
CA ILE A 207 37.69 -19.24 26.41
C ILE A 207 37.82 -19.49 27.91
N SER A 208 39.05 -19.46 28.42
CA SER A 208 39.32 -19.52 29.86
C SER A 208 38.82 -18.25 30.55
N VAL A 209 38.06 -18.40 31.62
CA VAL A 209 37.62 -17.26 32.45
C VAL A 209 38.77 -16.92 33.40
N ILE A 210 39.41 -15.77 33.21
CA ILE A 210 40.44 -15.21 34.12
C ILE A 210 39.75 -14.46 35.25
#